data_AF-A0A1B9IWJ5-F1
#
_entry.id   AF-A0A1B9IWJ5-F1
#
_cell.length_a   1.000
_cell.length_b   1.000
_cell.length_c   1.000
_cell.angle_alpha   90.00
_cell.angle_beta   90.00
_cell.angle_gamma   90.00
#
_symmetry.space_group_name_H-M   'P 1'
#
loop_
_entity.id
_entity.type
_entity.pdbx_description
1 polymer ?
#
loop_
_entity_poly.entity_id
_entity_poly.type
_entity_poly.pdbx_seq_one_letter_code
_entity_poly.pdbx_strand_id
1 'polypeptide(L)'
;MNDENQMTRPIPVILFKTPSPSSSLDPYSQSLSSKSYQPTFIPVLEETYDTSSLVPSLEGGSEHWEGVIITSRRGAEGWVRAVTQSRIGTVASPKGKKKGRWDEVPLFTVGNASSDRLSESSMPPEYIPHAVGYEGDVPPKSAVHLIPHIIDRLPRLEGTYKKYLFVRGDKSTEVLQDELRNSGRIVEEFMVYRTTPRLDIGENINKFRESRRPRPQPKSDEDGDGKGNGQEGKGWLCFFSPSGAEVVLPHLKNPKDDEHGFEDVYWKGWKIFVIGETTKKYFEERGIKVDAVAERPNPQGLMDAVRGYDSI
;
A
#
# COMPACT_ATOMS: atom_id res chain seq x y z
N MET A 1 -51.96 -5.57 12.60
CA MET A 1 -51.49 -5.16 11.27
C MET A 1 -49.97 -5.12 11.36
N ASN A 2 -49.32 -6.13 10.80
CA ASN A 2 -47.86 -6.27 10.82
C ASN A 2 -47.29 -5.36 9.73
N ASP A 3 -46.50 -4.37 10.12
CA ASP A 3 -45.54 -3.72 9.24
C ASP A 3 -44.44 -4.73 8.91
N GLU A 4 -44.56 -5.39 7.77
CA GLU A 4 -43.42 -6.07 7.15
C GLU A 4 -42.41 -5.00 6.71
N ASN A 5 -41.45 -4.76 7.60
CA ASN A 5 -40.26 -3.96 7.36
C ASN A 5 -39.50 -4.55 6.16
N GLN A 6 -39.74 -4.02 4.95
CA GLN A 6 -38.94 -4.32 3.77
C GLN A 6 -37.49 -3.94 4.09
N MET A 7 -36.66 -4.92 4.46
CA MET A 7 -35.22 -4.69 4.64
C MET A 7 -34.63 -4.30 3.28
N THR A 8 -34.46 -3.00 3.06
CA THR A 8 -33.71 -2.45 1.94
C THR A 8 -32.31 -3.08 1.95
N ARG A 9 -31.89 -3.66 0.83
CA ARG A 9 -30.54 -4.23 0.72
C ARG A 9 -29.51 -3.12 1.00
N PRO A 10 -28.44 -3.40 1.79
CA PRO A 10 -27.41 -2.40 2.05
C PRO A 10 -26.77 -1.89 0.76
N ILE A 11 -26.44 -0.60 0.72
CA ILE A 11 -25.80 0.07 -0.41
C ILE A 11 -24.39 -0.50 -0.61
N PRO A 12 -24.06 -1.03 -1.80
CA PRO A 12 -22.72 -1.54 -2.07
C PRO A 12 -21.67 -0.42 -2.07
N VAL A 13 -20.52 -0.68 -1.44
CA VAL A 13 -19.37 0.23 -1.41
C VAL A 13 -18.12 -0.55 -1.82
N ILE A 14 -17.54 -0.24 -2.98
CA ILE A 14 -16.30 -0.86 -3.45
C ILE A 14 -15.11 -0.02 -2.99
N LEU A 15 -14.22 -0.64 -2.22
CA LEU A 15 -13.00 -0.03 -1.71
C LEU A 15 -11.81 -0.47 -2.56
N PHE A 16 -11.31 0.43 -3.41
CA PHE A 16 -10.14 0.20 -4.27
C PHE A 16 -8.84 0.40 -3.49
N LYS A 17 -8.60 -0.49 -2.51
CA LYS A 17 -7.38 -0.58 -1.69
C LYS A 17 -7.19 -2.00 -1.18
N THR A 18 -5.96 -2.33 -0.81
CA THR A 18 -5.67 -3.56 -0.07
C THR A 18 -6.18 -3.41 1.37
N PRO A 19 -6.99 -4.37 1.88
CA PRO A 19 -7.45 -4.35 3.26
C PRO A 19 -6.29 -4.62 4.23
N SER A 20 -6.36 -4.06 5.44
CA SER A 20 -5.38 -4.30 6.50
C SER A 20 -6.04 -4.25 7.89
N PRO A 21 -5.89 -5.29 8.75
CA PRO A 21 -5.12 -6.51 8.53
C PRO A 21 -5.85 -7.56 7.67
N SER A 22 -7.17 -7.51 7.60
CA SER A 22 -8.02 -8.38 6.77
C SER A 22 -9.31 -7.66 6.40
N SER A 23 -10.07 -8.15 5.42
CA SER A 23 -11.28 -7.45 4.94
C SER A 23 -12.34 -7.21 6.03
N SER A 24 -12.45 -8.07 7.05
CA SER A 24 -13.43 -7.92 8.15
C SER A 24 -12.90 -7.08 9.31
N LEU A 25 -11.59 -7.00 9.49
CA LEU A 25 -10.93 -6.24 10.55
C LEU A 25 -10.39 -4.89 10.06
N ASP A 26 -10.49 -4.61 8.75
CA ASP A 26 -10.06 -3.33 8.20
C ASP A 26 -10.94 -2.20 8.77
N PRO A 27 -10.33 -1.11 9.28
CA PRO A 27 -11.07 -0.01 9.89
C PRO A 27 -12.13 0.64 8.97
N TYR A 28 -11.90 0.67 7.65
CA TYR A 28 -12.91 1.16 6.69
C TYR A 28 -14.11 0.21 6.62
N SER A 29 -13.85 -1.10 6.66
CA SER A 29 -14.90 -2.11 6.73
C SER A 29 -15.73 -1.95 7.99
N GLN A 30 -15.10 -1.81 9.15
CA GLN A 30 -15.78 -1.65 10.43
C GLN A 30 -16.61 -0.37 10.51
N SER A 31 -16.08 0.73 9.99
CA SER A 31 -16.79 2.02 9.94
C SER A 31 -18.02 1.98 9.02
N LEU A 32 -17.90 1.31 7.87
CA LEU A 32 -19.00 1.21 6.90
C LEU A 32 -20.03 0.13 7.24
N SER A 33 -19.63 -0.94 7.94
CA SER A 33 -20.47 -2.09 8.28
C SER A 33 -21.59 -1.72 9.27
N SER A 34 -22.54 -0.94 8.76
CA SER A 34 -23.80 -0.55 9.37
C SER A 34 -24.94 -1.17 8.55
N LYS A 35 -26.20 -1.04 9.01
CA LYS A 35 -27.35 -1.56 8.24
C LYS A 35 -27.48 -0.94 6.84
N SER A 36 -26.84 0.21 6.59
CA SER A 36 -26.98 1.00 5.36
C SER A 36 -25.97 0.66 4.27
N TYR A 37 -24.76 0.18 4.60
CA TYR A 37 -23.68 -0.03 3.62
C TYR A 37 -23.06 -1.43 3.70
N GLN A 38 -22.59 -1.93 2.56
CA GLN A 38 -21.89 -3.20 2.44
C GLN A 38 -20.54 -3.00 1.73
N PRO A 39 -19.42 -2.89 2.48
CA PRO A 39 -18.11 -2.71 1.90
C PRO A 39 -17.61 -3.99 1.20
N THR A 40 -16.88 -3.82 0.09
CA THR A 40 -16.17 -4.89 -0.62
C THR A 40 -14.82 -4.37 -1.09
N PHE A 41 -13.73 -5.03 -0.73
CA PHE A 41 -12.40 -4.64 -1.16
C PHE A 41 -12.06 -5.23 -2.52
N ILE A 42 -11.54 -4.38 -3.41
CA ILE A 42 -10.81 -4.79 -4.60
C ILE A 42 -9.39 -4.23 -4.45
N PRO A 43 -8.42 -5.03 -4.00
CA PRO A 43 -7.02 -4.62 -3.96
C PRO A 43 -6.57 -4.19 -5.35
N VAL A 44 -5.88 -3.05 -5.45
CA VAL A 44 -5.49 -2.44 -6.75
C VAL A 44 -4.00 -2.48 -7.03
N LEU A 45 -3.21 -2.51 -5.97
CA LEU A 45 -1.76 -2.58 -6.02
C LEU A 45 -1.32 -3.81 -5.23
N GLU A 46 -0.20 -4.38 -5.63
CA GLU A 46 0.48 -5.42 -4.89
C GLU A 46 1.94 -5.07 -4.65
N GLU A 47 2.49 -5.66 -3.59
CA GLU A 47 3.88 -5.51 -3.21
C GLU A 47 4.61 -6.79 -3.55
N THR A 48 5.63 -6.68 -4.39
CA THR A 48 6.55 -7.77 -4.69
C THR A 48 7.89 -7.48 -4.04
N TYR A 49 8.54 -8.51 -3.51
CA TYR A 49 9.85 -8.38 -2.88
C TYR A 49 10.90 -9.11 -3.73
N ASP A 50 12.01 -8.44 -3.97
CA ASP A 50 13.18 -8.99 -4.66
C ASP A 50 14.43 -8.68 -3.84
N THR A 51 14.91 -9.69 -3.12
CA THR A 51 16.06 -9.59 -2.22
C THR A 51 17.35 -10.10 -2.84
N SER A 52 17.32 -10.47 -4.13
CA SER A 52 18.45 -11.12 -4.82
C SER A 52 19.73 -10.29 -4.81
N SER A 53 19.62 -8.96 -4.92
CA SER A 53 20.76 -8.04 -4.87
C SER A 53 21.30 -7.81 -3.45
N LEU A 54 20.45 -7.91 -2.42
CA LEU A 54 20.83 -7.64 -1.03
C LEU A 54 21.50 -8.86 -0.36
N VAL A 55 21.08 -10.08 -0.72
CA VAL A 55 21.59 -11.33 -0.13
C VAL A 55 23.12 -11.44 -0.22
N PRO A 56 23.78 -11.20 -1.36
CA PRO A 56 25.25 -11.25 -1.46
C PRO A 56 25.95 -10.26 -0.53
N SER A 57 25.39 -9.07 -0.33
CA SER A 57 25.93 -8.06 0.59
C SER A 57 25.84 -8.53 2.04
N LEU A 58 24.75 -9.21 2.42
CA LEU A 58 24.59 -9.81 3.76
C LEU A 58 25.59 -10.94 4.01
N GLU A 59 25.81 -11.79 3.01
CA GLU A 59 26.78 -12.90 3.04
C GLU A 59 28.23 -12.42 3.02
N GLY A 60 28.48 -11.28 2.38
CA GLY A 60 29.78 -10.61 2.30
C GLY A 60 30.24 -9.97 3.60
N GLY A 61 29.40 -9.92 4.64
CA GLY A 61 29.76 -9.41 5.95
C GLY A 61 29.55 -7.91 6.15
N SER A 62 29.59 -7.49 7.42
CA SER A 62 29.26 -6.13 7.87
C SER A 62 30.47 -5.17 7.87
N GLU A 63 31.67 -5.69 7.62
CA GLU A 63 32.93 -4.97 7.77
C GLU A 63 33.12 -3.88 6.72
N HIS A 64 32.48 -3.96 5.56
CA HIS A 64 32.60 -2.97 4.47
C HIS A 64 31.56 -1.85 4.56
N TRP A 65 30.70 -1.89 5.59
CA TRP A 65 29.58 -0.97 5.73
C TRP A 65 29.81 0.03 6.85
N GLU A 66 29.50 1.28 6.57
CA GLU A 66 29.53 2.41 7.49
C GLU A 66 28.24 2.51 8.29
N GLY A 67 27.12 2.22 7.62
CA GLY A 67 25.78 2.27 8.18
C GLY A 67 24.76 1.61 7.26
N VAL A 68 23.64 1.21 7.84
CA VAL A 68 22.46 0.73 7.13
C VAL A 68 21.38 1.81 7.22
N ILE A 69 20.76 2.15 6.10
CA ILE A 69 19.70 3.16 6.03
C ILE A 69 18.42 2.48 5.53
N ILE A 70 17.35 2.55 6.34
CA ILE A 70 16.04 1.97 6.02
C ILE A 70 14.94 2.97 6.39
N THR A 71 14.39 3.65 5.40
CA THR A 71 13.42 4.74 5.59
C THR A 71 11.96 4.30 5.53
N SER A 72 11.68 3.01 5.33
CA SER A 72 10.32 2.49 5.31
C SER A 72 10.21 1.12 5.99
N ARG A 73 9.05 0.87 6.62
CA ARG A 73 8.71 -0.44 7.20
C ARG A 73 8.84 -1.59 6.19
N ARG A 74 8.50 -1.34 4.93
CA ARG A 74 8.63 -2.31 3.83
C ARG A 74 10.09 -2.56 3.47
N GLY A 75 10.95 -1.55 3.52
CA GLY A 75 12.39 -1.75 3.41
C GLY A 75 12.92 -2.68 4.51
N ALA A 76 12.45 -2.51 5.75
CA ALA A 76 12.80 -3.38 6.86
C ALA A 76 12.27 -4.82 6.66
N GLU A 77 11.06 -4.99 6.14
CA GLU A 77 10.54 -6.31 5.73
C GLU A 77 11.41 -6.95 4.65
N GLY A 78 11.90 -6.18 3.67
CA GLY A 78 12.81 -6.67 2.65
C GLY A 78 14.17 -7.12 3.23
N TRP A 79 14.70 -6.39 4.22
CA TRP A 79 15.87 -6.84 4.99
C TRP A 79 15.61 -8.18 5.69
N VAL A 80 14.46 -8.31 6.38
CA VAL A 80 14.07 -9.57 7.06
C VAL A 80 14.06 -10.75 6.09
N ARG A 81 13.43 -10.56 4.94
CA ARG A 81 13.37 -11.59 3.88
C ARG A 81 14.75 -11.96 3.35
N ALA A 82 15.62 -10.98 3.14
CA ALA A 82 16.98 -11.22 2.66
C ALA A 82 17.82 -12.01 3.67
N VAL A 83 17.71 -11.71 4.97
CA VAL A 83 18.36 -12.48 6.04
C VAL A 83 17.81 -13.91 6.11
N THR A 84 16.50 -14.10 6.00
CA THR A 84 15.92 -15.45 5.94
C THR A 84 16.44 -16.23 4.73
N GLN A 85 16.51 -15.60 3.56
CA GLN A 85 17.00 -16.24 2.33
C GLN A 85 18.49 -16.59 2.39
N SER A 86 19.34 -15.69 2.86
CA SER A 86 20.78 -15.96 3.01
C SER A 86 21.04 -17.13 3.96
N ARG A 87 20.22 -17.29 5.00
CA ARG A 87 20.30 -18.44 5.90
C ARG A 87 19.86 -19.75 5.25
N ILE A 88 18.84 -19.75 4.41
CA ILE A 88 18.38 -20.96 3.69
C ILE A 88 19.41 -21.40 2.63
N GLY A 89 20.10 -20.46 1.96
CA GLY A 89 21.17 -20.76 1.01
C GLY A 89 22.42 -21.40 1.64
N THR A 90 22.60 -21.30 2.97
CA THR A 90 23.79 -21.78 3.69
C THR A 90 23.77 -23.26 4.09
N VAL A 91 23.21 -24.16 3.27
CA VAL A 91 23.34 -25.63 3.49
C VAL A 91 24.80 -26.09 3.32
N ALA A 92 25.66 -25.28 2.68
CA ALA A 92 27.07 -25.59 2.49
C ALA A 92 27.95 -24.34 2.54
N SER A 93 28.07 -23.67 3.69
CA SER A 93 29.21 -22.76 3.92
C SER A 93 30.32 -23.48 4.69
N PRO A 94 31.56 -23.54 4.16
CA PRO A 94 32.67 -24.20 4.83
C PRO A 94 32.96 -23.53 6.18
N LYS A 95 33.26 -24.36 7.19
CA LYS A 95 33.64 -23.95 8.55
C LYS A 95 34.69 -22.82 8.48
N GLY A 96 34.34 -21.61 8.94
CA GLY A 96 35.34 -20.56 9.21
C GLY A 96 34.98 -19.13 8.80
N LYS A 97 34.00 -18.88 7.93
CA LYS A 97 33.57 -17.49 7.67
C LYS A 97 32.66 -17.00 8.81
N LYS A 98 33.17 -16.06 9.61
CA LYS A 98 32.36 -15.36 10.61
C LYS A 98 31.17 -14.70 9.88
N LYS A 99 29.95 -15.11 10.21
CA LYS A 99 28.73 -14.44 9.76
C LYS A 99 28.78 -12.98 10.23
N GLY A 100 28.41 -12.04 9.34
CA GLY A 100 28.63 -10.61 9.56
C GLY A 100 28.01 -10.11 10.87
N ARG A 101 28.77 -9.33 11.65
CA ARG A 101 28.32 -8.68 12.89
C ARG A 101 27.54 -7.42 12.53
N TRP A 102 26.33 -7.60 11.99
CA TRP A 102 25.51 -6.47 11.57
C TRP A 102 24.98 -5.67 12.75
N ASP A 103 24.89 -6.30 13.92
CA ASP A 103 24.63 -5.69 15.23
C ASP A 103 25.64 -4.60 15.63
N GLU A 104 26.79 -4.51 14.97
CA GLU A 104 27.77 -3.42 15.16
C GLU A 104 27.65 -2.29 14.12
N VAL A 105 26.72 -2.41 13.17
CA VAL A 105 26.52 -1.41 12.11
C VAL A 105 25.39 -0.47 12.52
N PRO A 106 25.61 0.85 12.54
CA PRO A 106 24.57 1.83 12.81
C PRO A 106 23.38 1.71 11.84
N LEU A 107 22.17 1.67 12.37
CA LEU A 107 20.91 1.70 11.64
C LEU A 107 20.29 3.10 11.70
N PHE A 108 20.07 3.69 10.54
CA PHE A 108 19.42 4.98 10.36
C PHE A 108 18.01 4.79 9.79
N THR A 109 17.00 5.33 10.47
CA THR A 109 15.59 5.16 10.10
C THR A 109 14.85 6.49 10.12
N VAL A 110 13.74 6.55 9.37
CA VAL A 110 12.75 7.61 9.49
C VAL A 110 11.61 7.09 10.35
N GLY A 111 11.44 7.66 11.55
CA GLY A 111 10.56 7.16 12.58
C GLY A 111 10.96 5.77 13.10
N ASN A 112 10.08 5.18 13.92
CA ASN A 112 10.31 3.88 14.55
C ASN A 112 9.85 2.68 13.71
N ALA A 113 9.01 2.90 12.69
CA ALA A 113 8.36 1.80 11.98
C ALA A 113 9.35 0.79 11.34
N SER A 114 10.52 1.26 10.90
CA SER A 114 11.57 0.38 10.37
C SER A 114 12.29 -0.38 11.48
N SER A 115 12.72 0.30 12.56
CA SER A 115 13.41 -0.33 13.69
C SER A 115 12.51 -1.33 14.42
N ASP A 116 11.24 -0.96 14.64
CA ASP A 116 10.22 -1.82 15.25
C ASP A 116 10.03 -3.10 14.43
N ARG A 117 9.94 -2.97 13.10
CA ARG A 117 9.79 -4.15 12.24
C ARG A 117 10.97 -5.11 12.35
N LEU A 118 12.20 -4.60 12.46
CA LEU A 118 13.40 -5.42 12.62
C LEU A 118 13.45 -6.08 14.00
N SER A 119 13.13 -5.34 15.07
CA SER A 119 13.14 -5.86 16.44
C SER A 119 12.03 -6.88 16.72
N GLU A 120 10.86 -6.72 16.09
CA GLU A 120 9.74 -7.68 16.12
C GLU A 120 10.00 -8.95 15.30
N SER A 121 11.08 -9.00 14.51
CA SER A 121 11.39 -10.14 13.66
C SER A 121 12.00 -11.30 14.44
N SER A 122 11.90 -12.52 13.90
CA SER A 122 12.57 -13.71 14.43
C SER A 122 13.99 -13.92 13.86
N MET A 123 14.61 -12.84 13.33
CA MET A 123 15.98 -12.90 12.83
C MET A 123 16.97 -13.11 13.98
N PRO A 124 18.15 -13.72 13.72
CA PRO A 124 19.21 -13.76 14.71
C PRO A 124 19.68 -12.33 15.05
N PRO A 125 19.96 -12.01 16.33
CA PRO A 125 20.36 -10.67 16.74
C PRO A 125 21.55 -10.10 15.97
N GLU A 126 22.51 -10.94 15.56
CA GLU A 126 23.68 -10.53 14.79
C GLU A 126 23.37 -9.98 13.39
N TYR A 127 22.12 -10.14 12.90
CA TYR A 127 21.62 -9.58 11.64
C TYR A 127 20.73 -8.34 11.83
N ILE A 128 20.55 -7.88 13.07
CA ILE A 128 19.75 -6.69 13.38
C ILE A 128 20.71 -5.51 13.56
N PRO A 129 20.79 -4.56 12.60
CA PRO A 129 21.70 -3.44 12.75
C PRO A 129 21.30 -2.52 13.91
N HIS A 130 22.29 -1.91 14.55
CA HIS A 130 22.12 -1.17 15.80
C HIS A 130 21.40 0.15 15.57
N ALA A 131 20.14 0.24 16.00
CA ALA A 131 19.37 1.47 16.00
C ALA A 131 20.15 2.59 16.70
N VAL A 132 20.42 3.68 15.96
CA VAL A 132 21.12 4.82 16.52
C VAL A 132 20.20 5.55 17.50
N GLY A 133 20.71 5.88 18.69
CA GLY A 133 20.01 6.74 19.62
C GLY A 133 19.96 8.18 19.10
N TYR A 134 18.85 8.86 19.37
CA TYR A 134 18.66 10.28 19.04
C TYR A 134 18.47 11.07 20.33
N GLU A 135 18.83 12.35 20.31
CA GLU A 135 18.62 13.23 21.46
C GLU A 135 17.13 13.25 21.86
N GLY A 136 16.87 13.01 23.15
CA GLY A 136 15.51 12.95 23.69
C GLY A 136 14.69 11.73 23.24
N ASP A 137 15.33 10.69 22.68
CA ASP A 137 14.69 9.47 22.17
C ASP A 137 13.62 9.70 21.09
N VAL A 138 13.73 10.82 20.35
CA VAL A 138 12.82 11.15 19.26
C VAL A 138 13.49 10.86 17.92
N PRO A 139 13.02 9.85 17.16
CA PRO A 139 13.59 9.55 15.84
C PRO A 139 13.24 10.64 14.82
N PRO A 140 14.08 10.85 13.79
CA PRO A 140 13.81 11.77 12.68
C PRO A 140 12.49 11.46 11.99
N LYS A 141 11.65 12.47 11.79
CA LYS A 141 10.31 12.31 11.17
C LYS A 141 10.32 12.35 9.64
N SER A 142 11.45 12.68 9.02
CA SER A 142 11.60 12.67 7.57
C SER A 142 13.06 12.43 7.17
N ALA A 143 13.30 12.15 5.88
CA ALA A 143 14.63 12.04 5.31
C ALA A 143 15.49 13.29 5.56
N VAL A 144 14.92 14.48 5.41
CA VAL A 144 15.60 15.77 5.65
C VAL A 144 16.11 15.88 7.08
N HIS A 145 15.31 15.45 8.07
CA HIS A 145 15.74 15.47 9.47
C HIS A 145 16.76 14.38 9.79
N LEU A 146 16.83 13.30 8.99
CA LEU A 146 17.77 12.20 9.20
C LEU A 146 19.18 12.52 8.69
N ILE A 147 19.30 13.34 7.64
CA ILE A 147 20.57 13.66 6.97
C ILE A 147 21.66 14.16 7.94
N PRO A 148 21.42 15.16 8.81
CA PRO A 148 22.45 15.67 9.72
C PRO A 148 23.00 14.58 10.65
N HIS A 149 22.13 13.68 11.14
CA HIS A 149 22.53 12.57 12.00
C HIS A 149 23.44 11.54 11.30
N ILE A 150 23.43 11.50 9.97
CA ILE A 150 24.33 10.65 9.18
C ILE A 150 25.63 11.41 8.85
N ILE A 151 25.52 12.67 8.40
CA ILE A 151 26.67 13.46 7.93
C ILE A 151 27.59 13.84 9.09
N ASP A 152 27.04 14.27 10.22
CA ASP A 152 27.83 14.78 11.35
C ASP A 152 28.49 13.66 12.17
N ARG A 153 28.15 12.40 11.88
CA ARG A 153 28.70 11.24 12.57
C ARG A 153 30.12 10.96 12.08
N LEU A 154 31.05 10.77 13.02
CA LEU A 154 32.42 10.33 12.73
C LEU A 154 32.45 8.93 12.10
N PRO A 155 33.50 8.58 11.33
CA PRO A 155 33.68 7.24 10.80
C PRO A 155 33.66 6.17 11.89
N ARG A 156 33.08 5.01 11.60
CA ARG A 156 32.98 3.87 12.51
C ARG A 156 34.33 3.29 12.90
N LEU A 157 35.32 3.34 11.99
CA LEU A 157 36.71 2.99 12.23
C LEU A 157 37.60 4.15 11.83
N GLU A 158 38.79 4.25 12.43
CA GLU A 158 39.78 5.28 12.05
C GLU A 158 40.07 5.26 10.54
N GLY A 159 40.09 6.45 9.93
CA GLY A 159 40.35 6.64 8.52
C GLY A 159 39.14 7.19 7.76
N THR A 160 38.93 6.68 6.54
CA THR A 160 37.86 7.13 5.64
C THR A 160 36.55 6.40 5.89
N TYR A 161 35.44 7.08 5.64
CA TYR A 161 34.11 6.47 5.66
C TYR A 161 34.03 5.30 4.70
N LYS A 162 33.39 4.23 5.16
CA LYS A 162 33.01 3.10 4.31
C LYS A 162 31.70 3.42 3.55
N LYS A 163 31.13 2.43 2.88
CA LYS A 163 29.87 2.60 2.14
C LYS A 163 28.66 2.54 3.05
N TYR A 164 27.61 3.29 2.72
CA TYR A 164 26.29 3.15 3.32
C TYR A 164 25.43 2.19 2.50
N LEU A 165 24.79 1.24 3.17
CA LEU A 165 23.81 0.33 2.59
C LEU A 165 22.43 0.96 2.67
N PHE A 166 21.83 1.31 1.54
CA PHE A 166 20.52 1.95 1.51
C PHE A 166 19.45 0.98 1.00
N VAL A 167 18.54 0.56 1.87
CA VAL A 167 17.43 -0.35 1.52
C VAL A 167 16.22 0.48 1.12
N ARG A 168 15.73 0.27 -0.11
CA ARG A 168 14.66 1.10 -0.68
C ARG A 168 13.59 0.32 -1.43
N GLY A 169 12.47 1.00 -1.66
CA GLY A 169 11.48 0.59 -2.65
C GLY A 169 11.51 1.47 -3.90
N ASP A 170 10.72 1.08 -4.90
CA ASP A 170 10.60 1.76 -6.20
C ASP A 170 10.12 3.22 -6.11
N LYS A 171 9.39 3.59 -5.05
CA LYS A 171 8.86 4.96 -4.83
C LYS A 171 9.69 5.82 -3.88
N SER A 172 10.89 5.38 -3.49
CA SER A 172 11.71 6.15 -2.55
C SER A 172 12.26 7.41 -3.23
N THR A 173 12.19 8.57 -2.57
CA THR A 173 12.80 9.83 -3.05
C THR A 173 14.32 9.74 -3.03
N GLU A 174 15.01 10.59 -3.80
CA GLU A 174 16.48 10.58 -3.91
C GLU A 174 17.18 11.61 -3.00
N VAL A 175 16.41 12.50 -2.37
CA VAL A 175 16.91 13.59 -1.50
C VAL A 175 17.96 13.11 -0.49
N LEU A 176 17.74 11.98 0.18
CA LEU A 176 18.67 11.50 1.19
C LEU A 176 19.98 11.02 0.57
N GLN A 177 19.89 10.22 -0.49
CA GLN A 177 21.04 9.64 -1.18
C GLN A 177 21.90 10.72 -1.85
N ASP A 178 21.26 11.73 -2.44
CA ASP A 178 21.93 12.86 -3.09
C ASP A 178 22.67 13.72 -2.07
N GLU A 179 22.04 14.08 -0.95
CA GLU A 179 22.70 14.85 0.10
C GLU A 179 23.91 14.10 0.70
N LEU A 180 23.79 12.78 0.91
CA LEU A 180 24.93 11.98 1.37
C LEU A 180 26.07 11.94 0.35
N ARG A 181 25.76 11.80 -0.95
CA ARG A 181 26.77 11.84 -2.02
C ARG A 181 27.44 13.21 -2.12
N ASN A 182 26.65 14.27 -2.01
CA ASN A 182 27.13 15.66 -2.02
C ASN A 182 28.06 15.95 -0.84
N SER A 183 27.84 15.30 0.31
CA SER A 183 28.74 15.36 1.46
C SER A 183 29.91 14.35 1.40
N GLY A 184 30.17 13.76 0.23
CA GLY A 184 31.28 12.85 0.00
C GLY A 184 31.10 11.43 0.58
N ARG A 185 29.88 11.00 0.90
CA ARG A 185 29.60 9.61 1.28
C ARG A 185 29.38 8.73 0.06
N ILE A 186 29.75 7.47 0.18
CA ILE A 186 29.44 6.45 -0.83
C ILE A 186 28.16 5.72 -0.41
N VAL A 187 27.13 5.74 -1.25
CA VAL A 187 25.84 5.10 -0.98
C VAL A 187 25.58 4.01 -2.02
N GLU A 188 25.38 2.77 -1.55
CA GLU A 188 25.02 1.61 -2.36
C GLU A 188 23.55 1.25 -2.09
N GLU A 189 22.74 1.21 -3.15
CA GLU A 189 21.28 1.13 -3.03
C GLU A 189 20.75 -0.25 -3.41
N PHE A 190 19.85 -0.78 -2.58
CA PHE A 190 19.22 -2.08 -2.76
C PHE A 190 17.71 -1.90 -2.81
N MET A 191 17.12 -2.03 -4.01
CA MET A 191 15.68 -2.00 -4.20
C MET A 191 15.09 -3.37 -3.86
N VAL A 192 14.54 -3.50 -2.66
CA VAL A 192 14.06 -4.80 -2.13
C VAL A 192 12.58 -5.06 -2.32
N TYR A 193 11.82 -4.03 -2.69
CA TYR A 193 10.40 -4.18 -3.00
C TYR A 193 9.94 -3.23 -4.10
N ARG A 194 8.89 -3.63 -4.82
CA ARG A 194 8.19 -2.81 -5.81
C ARG A 194 6.70 -2.83 -5.54
N THR A 195 6.07 -1.68 -5.76
CA THR A 195 4.60 -1.56 -5.77
C THR A 195 4.12 -1.57 -7.21
N THR A 196 3.43 -2.63 -7.62
CA THR A 196 2.94 -2.80 -8.99
C THR A 196 1.41 -2.84 -9.03
N PRO A 197 0.78 -2.42 -10.15
CA PRO A 197 -0.61 -2.73 -10.43
C PRO A 197 -0.87 -4.22 -10.35
N ARG A 198 -2.02 -4.63 -9.80
CA ARG A 198 -2.45 -6.02 -9.95
C ARG A 198 -3.00 -6.24 -11.36
N LEU A 199 -2.78 -7.45 -11.89
CA LEU A 199 -3.28 -7.83 -13.22
C LEU A 199 -4.71 -8.40 -13.18
N ASP A 200 -5.19 -8.81 -12.01
CA ASP A 200 -6.49 -9.47 -11.81
C ASP A 200 -7.66 -8.50 -11.55
N ILE A 201 -7.48 -7.20 -11.80
CA ILE A 201 -8.46 -6.16 -11.48
C ILE A 201 -9.74 -6.33 -12.29
N GLY A 202 -9.64 -6.55 -13.60
CA GLY A 202 -10.81 -6.82 -14.44
C GLY A 202 -11.61 -8.04 -13.97
N GLU A 203 -10.92 -9.11 -13.58
CA GLU A 203 -11.57 -10.32 -13.04
C GLU A 203 -12.28 -10.04 -11.72
N ASN A 204 -11.64 -9.32 -10.80
CA ASN A 204 -12.23 -8.99 -9.50
C ASN A 204 -13.44 -8.07 -9.63
N ILE A 205 -13.39 -7.10 -10.56
CA ILE A 205 -14.52 -6.26 -10.90
C ILE A 205 -15.66 -7.10 -11.50
N ASN A 206 -15.38 -8.03 -12.42
CA ASN A 206 -16.39 -8.90 -13.00
C ASN A 206 -17.03 -9.84 -11.96
N LYS A 207 -16.24 -10.45 -11.07
CA LYS A 207 -16.75 -11.24 -9.94
C LYS A 207 -17.69 -10.43 -9.06
N PHE A 208 -17.34 -9.17 -8.78
CA PHE A 208 -18.24 -8.26 -8.06
C PHE A 208 -19.56 -8.06 -8.82
N ARG A 209 -19.50 -7.75 -10.13
CA ARG A 209 -20.69 -7.55 -10.97
C ARG A 209 -21.61 -8.76 -10.94
N GLU A 210 -21.05 -9.95 -11.12
CA GLU A 210 -21.78 -11.22 -11.15
C GLU A 210 -22.47 -11.52 -9.81
N SER A 211 -21.78 -11.29 -8.69
CA SER A 211 -22.34 -11.48 -7.34
C SER A 211 -23.57 -10.62 -7.04
N ARG A 212 -23.76 -9.55 -7.82
CA ARG A 212 -24.85 -8.57 -7.67
C ARG A 212 -25.92 -8.68 -8.74
N ARG A 213 -25.75 -9.52 -9.77
CA ARG A 213 -26.81 -9.72 -10.77
C ARG A 213 -28.06 -10.30 -10.09
N PRO A 214 -29.26 -9.81 -10.42
CA PRO A 214 -30.49 -10.44 -9.96
C PRO A 214 -30.46 -11.92 -10.36
N ARG A 215 -30.75 -12.81 -9.41
CA ARG A 215 -30.91 -14.24 -9.72
C ARG A 215 -32.03 -14.33 -10.77
N PRO A 216 -31.86 -15.03 -11.90
CA PRO A 216 -32.94 -15.19 -12.86
C PRO A 216 -34.12 -15.84 -12.12
N GLN A 217 -35.23 -15.11 -12.00
CA GLN A 217 -36.49 -15.72 -11.58
C GLN A 217 -36.90 -16.69 -12.69
N PRO A 218 -37.40 -17.89 -12.36
CA PRO A 218 -38.01 -18.75 -13.36
C PRO A 218 -39.11 -17.95 -14.05
N LYS A 219 -39.05 -17.87 -15.38
CA LYS A 219 -40.09 -17.22 -16.19
C LYS A 219 -41.39 -17.96 -15.88
N SER A 220 -42.36 -17.27 -15.28
CA SER A 220 -43.76 -17.68 -15.42
C SER A 220 -44.15 -17.40 -16.87
N ASP A 221 -44.72 -18.39 -17.54
CA ASP A 221 -45.05 -18.36 -18.98
C ASP A 221 -46.22 -17.44 -19.35
N GLU A 222 -46.61 -16.51 -18.47
CA GLU A 222 -47.72 -15.60 -18.72
C GLU A 222 -47.32 -14.16 -18.41
N ASP A 223 -47.71 -13.29 -19.34
CA ASP A 223 -47.58 -11.83 -19.42
C ASP A 223 -46.29 -11.25 -20.04
N GLY A 224 -46.53 -10.69 -21.23
CA GLY A 224 -45.58 -9.96 -22.06
C GLY A 224 -45.22 -8.57 -21.54
N ASP A 225 -44.40 -7.90 -22.34
CA ASP A 225 -43.76 -6.60 -22.12
C ASP A 225 -42.71 -6.60 -21.01
N GLY A 226 -41.57 -7.22 -21.37
CA GLY A 226 -40.30 -7.13 -20.67
C GLY A 226 -39.80 -5.68 -20.53
N LYS A 227 -40.28 -4.97 -19.52
CA LYS A 227 -39.51 -3.98 -18.78
C LYS A 227 -39.24 -4.56 -17.41
N GLY A 228 -38.25 -5.45 -17.37
CA GLY A 228 -37.66 -5.87 -16.11
C GLY A 228 -37.16 -4.63 -15.38
N ASN A 229 -37.89 -4.21 -14.35
CA ASN A 229 -37.57 -3.09 -13.47
C ASN A 229 -36.42 -3.54 -12.54
N GLY A 230 -35.33 -4.00 -13.14
CA GLY A 230 -34.11 -4.37 -12.44
C GLY A 230 -33.56 -3.11 -11.81
N GLN A 231 -33.89 -2.89 -10.55
CA GLN A 231 -33.32 -1.85 -9.73
C GLN A 231 -31.81 -2.18 -9.60
N GLU A 232 -31.03 -1.76 -10.60
CA GLU A 232 -29.58 -1.85 -10.59
C GLU A 232 -29.12 -1.13 -9.32
N GLY A 233 -28.61 -1.90 -8.36
CA GLY A 233 -28.21 -1.39 -7.07
C GLY A 233 -27.08 -0.38 -7.24
N LYS A 234 -27.43 0.91 -7.20
CA LYS A 234 -26.46 2.02 -7.19
C LYS A 234 -25.59 1.89 -5.94
N GLY A 235 -24.32 2.25 -6.07
CA GLY A 235 -23.35 2.15 -4.98
C GLY A 235 -22.23 3.17 -5.10
N TRP A 236 -21.18 2.93 -4.32
CA TRP A 236 -20.01 3.78 -4.23
C TRP A 236 -18.76 3.11 -4.78
N LEU A 237 -17.99 3.86 -5.55
CA LEU A 237 -16.65 3.54 -6.03
C LEU A 237 -15.66 4.40 -5.25
N CYS A 238 -14.94 3.82 -4.29
CA CYS A 238 -14.07 4.55 -3.38
C CYS A 238 -12.59 4.39 -3.75
N PHE A 239 -11.92 5.50 -4.07
CA PHE A 239 -10.53 5.54 -4.49
C PHE A 239 -9.61 6.15 -3.43
N PHE A 240 -8.50 5.46 -3.15
CA PHE A 240 -7.58 5.81 -2.07
C PHE A 240 -6.27 6.47 -2.54
N SER A 241 -6.02 6.52 -3.84
CA SER A 241 -4.84 7.17 -4.42
C SER A 241 -5.01 7.39 -5.92
N PRO A 242 -4.26 8.34 -6.53
CA PRO A 242 -4.15 8.48 -7.98
C PRO A 242 -3.71 7.18 -8.67
N SER A 243 -2.69 6.51 -8.12
CA SER A 243 -2.18 5.23 -8.65
C SER A 243 -3.22 4.12 -8.63
N GLY A 244 -4.07 4.05 -7.60
CA GLY A 244 -5.16 3.08 -7.58
C GLY A 244 -6.24 3.38 -8.62
N ALA A 245 -6.54 4.67 -8.84
CA ALA A 245 -7.49 5.10 -9.86
C ALA A 245 -6.97 4.84 -11.28
N GLU A 246 -5.69 5.09 -11.55
CA GLU A 246 -5.04 4.77 -12.82
C GLU A 246 -5.23 3.32 -13.23
N VAL A 247 -5.10 2.39 -12.27
CA VAL A 247 -5.29 0.96 -12.52
C VAL A 247 -6.75 0.61 -12.76
N VAL A 248 -7.68 1.19 -12.01
CA VAL A 248 -9.09 0.77 -12.01
C VAL A 248 -9.90 1.41 -13.13
N LEU A 249 -9.71 2.71 -13.41
CA LEU A 249 -10.55 3.47 -14.34
C LEU A 249 -10.65 2.83 -15.74
N PRO A 250 -9.58 2.26 -16.34
CA PRO A 250 -9.69 1.54 -17.62
C PRO A 250 -10.68 0.37 -17.59
N HIS A 251 -10.87 -0.28 -16.44
CA HIS A 251 -11.77 -1.43 -16.28
C HIS A 251 -13.23 -1.03 -15.99
N LEU A 252 -13.49 0.26 -15.73
CA LEU A 252 -14.84 0.80 -15.51
C LEU A 252 -15.42 1.44 -16.78
N LYS A 253 -14.61 1.61 -17.83
CA LYS A 253 -15.05 2.14 -19.12
C LYS A 253 -15.75 1.07 -19.95
N ASN A 254 -16.70 1.50 -20.77
CA ASN A 254 -17.29 0.65 -21.80
C ASN A 254 -16.24 0.36 -22.89
N PRO A 255 -15.94 -0.91 -23.25
CA PRO A 255 -14.97 -1.25 -24.28
C PRO A 255 -15.36 -0.82 -25.71
N LYS A 256 -16.58 -0.32 -25.90
CA LYS A 256 -17.14 0.07 -27.22
C LYS A 256 -17.24 1.59 -27.43
N ASP A 257 -16.95 2.39 -26.42
CA ASP A 257 -17.06 3.86 -26.49
C ASP A 257 -15.66 4.48 -26.58
N ASP A 258 -15.06 4.41 -27.77
CA ASP A 258 -13.70 4.90 -28.04
C ASP A 258 -13.63 6.44 -28.07
N GLU A 259 -14.77 7.11 -28.22
CA GLU A 259 -14.84 8.57 -28.39
C GLU A 259 -16.00 9.18 -27.57
N HIS A 260 -15.81 9.40 -26.26
CA HIS A 260 -16.55 10.40 -25.42
C HIS A 260 -17.56 9.91 -24.35
N GLY A 261 -17.53 8.64 -23.90
CA GLY A 261 -18.41 8.16 -22.82
C GLY A 261 -17.68 7.44 -21.69
N PHE A 262 -17.85 7.90 -20.43
CA PHE A 262 -17.25 7.26 -19.24
C PHE A 262 -18.14 6.18 -18.60
N GLU A 263 -19.23 5.78 -19.24
CA GLU A 263 -20.26 4.96 -18.58
C GLU A 263 -20.44 3.60 -19.28
N ASP A 264 -19.74 2.56 -18.80
CA ASP A 264 -20.33 1.21 -18.87
C ASP A 264 -21.70 1.30 -18.21
N VAL A 265 -22.73 0.83 -18.92
CA VAL A 265 -24.14 0.89 -18.50
C VAL A 265 -24.31 0.41 -17.06
N TYR A 266 -23.51 -0.58 -16.63
CA TYR A 266 -23.55 -1.12 -15.27
C TYR A 266 -23.15 -0.11 -14.17
N TRP A 267 -22.17 0.76 -14.45
CA TRP A 267 -21.69 1.75 -13.48
C TRP A 267 -22.53 3.04 -13.52
N LYS A 268 -23.50 3.14 -14.42
CA LYS A 268 -24.37 4.31 -14.52
C LYS A 268 -25.10 4.57 -13.20
N GLY A 269 -24.91 5.78 -12.66
CA GLY A 269 -25.50 6.18 -11.38
C GLY A 269 -24.77 5.68 -10.12
N TRP A 270 -23.64 4.98 -10.27
CA TRP A 270 -22.68 4.81 -9.17
C TRP A 270 -22.00 6.13 -8.86
N LYS A 271 -21.66 6.30 -7.58
CA LYS A 271 -21.05 7.52 -7.04
C LYS A 271 -19.56 7.33 -6.85
N ILE A 272 -18.79 8.39 -7.09
CA ILE A 272 -17.34 8.37 -6.92
C ILE A 272 -16.97 9.07 -5.62
N PHE A 273 -16.33 8.32 -4.72
CA PHE A 273 -15.68 8.85 -3.53
C PHE A 273 -14.16 8.83 -3.71
N VAL A 274 -13.49 9.88 -3.24
CA VAL A 274 -12.03 9.91 -3.17
C VAL A 274 -11.55 10.28 -1.76
N ILE A 275 -10.45 9.67 -1.33
CA ILE A 275 -9.95 9.83 0.06
C ILE A 275 -9.37 11.22 0.38
N GLY A 276 -9.05 12.02 -0.63
CA GLY A 276 -8.44 13.34 -0.42
C GLY A 276 -8.10 14.07 -1.72
N GLU A 277 -7.61 15.31 -1.56
CA GLU A 277 -7.53 16.30 -2.63
C GLU A 277 -6.59 15.91 -3.78
N THR A 278 -5.48 15.23 -3.49
CA THR A 278 -4.57 14.72 -4.53
C THR A 278 -5.27 13.75 -5.48
N THR A 279 -6.09 12.84 -4.93
CA THR A 279 -6.88 11.90 -5.74
C THR A 279 -8.00 12.64 -6.46
N LYS A 280 -8.68 13.59 -5.82
CA LYS A 280 -9.70 14.42 -6.46
C LYS A 280 -9.18 15.14 -7.71
N LYS A 281 -8.04 15.85 -7.58
CA LYS A 281 -7.38 16.53 -8.69
C LYS A 281 -7.08 15.59 -9.86
N TYR A 282 -6.62 14.36 -9.57
CA TYR A 282 -6.36 13.34 -10.60
C TYR A 282 -7.62 12.98 -11.43
N PHE A 283 -8.80 12.95 -10.79
CA PHE A 283 -10.09 12.72 -11.47
C PHE A 283 -10.55 13.94 -12.27
N GLU A 284 -10.46 15.13 -11.68
CA GLU A 284 -10.86 16.39 -12.31
C GLU A 284 -10.05 16.69 -13.57
N GLU A 285 -8.73 16.45 -13.55
CA GLU A 285 -7.85 16.56 -14.74
C GLU A 285 -8.25 15.64 -15.89
N ARG A 286 -9.03 14.59 -15.60
CA ARG A 286 -9.56 13.63 -16.60
C ARG A 286 -11.03 13.89 -16.93
N GLY A 287 -11.61 14.99 -16.43
CA GLY A 287 -13.02 15.34 -16.64
C GLY A 287 -14.00 14.42 -15.92
N ILE A 288 -13.57 13.67 -14.91
CA ILE A 288 -14.43 12.75 -14.16
C ILE A 288 -14.94 13.46 -12.91
N LYS A 289 -16.26 13.51 -12.75
CA LYS A 289 -16.89 14.10 -11.56
C LYS A 289 -16.66 13.22 -10.33
N VAL A 290 -16.23 13.84 -9.24
CA VAL A 290 -16.20 13.24 -7.90
C VAL A 290 -17.45 13.66 -7.14
N ASP A 291 -18.14 12.71 -6.52
CA ASP A 291 -19.36 12.96 -5.75
C ASP A 291 -19.07 13.33 -4.30
N ALA A 292 -18.07 12.70 -3.68
CA ALA A 292 -17.70 12.95 -2.30
C ALA A 292 -16.18 12.87 -2.07
N VAL A 293 -15.67 13.71 -1.18
CA VAL A 293 -14.25 13.76 -0.78
C VAL A 293 -14.19 13.67 0.74
N ALA A 294 -13.29 12.85 1.28
CA ALA A 294 -13.10 12.79 2.72
C ALA A 294 -12.49 14.11 3.25
N GLU A 295 -13.05 14.68 4.32
CA GLU A 295 -12.41 15.81 5.02
C GLU A 295 -11.08 15.37 5.66
N ARG A 296 -11.03 14.12 6.12
CA ARG A 296 -9.83 13.49 6.69
C ARG A 296 -9.60 12.14 6.02
N PRO A 297 -8.36 11.76 5.69
CA PRO A 297 -8.06 10.53 4.97
C PRO A 297 -8.09 9.30 5.89
N ASN A 298 -9.24 9.05 6.51
CA ASN A 298 -9.45 8.00 7.49
C ASN A 298 -10.86 7.36 7.34
N PRO A 299 -11.15 6.26 8.05
CA PRO A 299 -12.45 5.57 7.96
C PRO A 299 -13.66 6.46 8.24
N GLN A 300 -13.58 7.29 9.29
CA GLN A 300 -14.67 8.18 9.68
C GLN A 300 -14.95 9.22 8.59
N GLY A 301 -13.90 9.81 8.02
CA GLY A 301 -14.03 10.79 6.94
C GLY A 301 -14.65 10.20 5.67
N LEU A 302 -14.41 8.92 5.37
CA LEU A 302 -15.13 8.22 4.30
C LEU A 302 -16.61 8.09 4.64
N MET A 303 -16.92 7.58 5.84
CA MET A 303 -18.29 7.34 6.28
C MET A 303 -19.13 8.61 6.29
N ASP A 304 -18.59 9.70 6.85
CA ASP A 304 -19.26 11.00 6.92
C ASP A 304 -19.51 11.59 5.53
N ALA A 305 -18.54 11.50 4.63
CA ALA A 305 -18.68 12.03 3.27
C ALA A 305 -19.73 11.25 2.45
N VAL A 306 -19.71 9.92 2.54
CA VAL A 306 -20.67 9.05 1.86
C VAL A 306 -22.08 9.23 2.40
N ARG A 307 -22.26 9.24 3.73
CA ARG A 307 -23.55 9.50 4.38
C ARG A 307 -24.10 10.88 4.10
N GLY A 308 -23.25 11.91 4.20
CA GLY A 308 -23.62 13.29 3.93
C GLY A 308 -24.13 13.46 2.49
N TYR A 309 -23.52 12.79 1.52
CA TYR A 309 -24.01 12.78 0.15
C TYR A 309 -25.33 12.02 0.00
N ASP A 310 -25.44 10.82 0.59
CA ASP A 310 -26.65 10.01 0.52
C ASP A 310 -27.82 10.61 1.34
N SER A 311 -27.54 11.62 2.18
CA SER A 311 -28.49 12.26 3.11
C SER A 311 -29.10 11.28 4.13
N ILE A 312 -28.26 10.38 4.67
CA ILE A 312 -28.63 9.34 5.66
C ILE A 312 -27.86 9.54 6.98
#